data_AF-A0A1N7FXT6-F1
#
_entry.id   AF-A0A1N7FXT6-F1
#
_cell.length_a   1.000
_cell.length_b   1.000
_cell.length_c   1.000
_cell.angle_alpha   90.00
_cell.angle_beta   90.00
_cell.angle_gamma   90.00
#
_symmetry.space_group_name_H-M   'P 1'
#
loop_
_entity.id
_entity.type
_entity.pdbx_description
1 polymer ?
#
loop_
_entity_poly.entity_id
_entity_poly.type
_entity_poly.pdbx_seq_one_letter_code
_entity_poly.pdbx_strand_id
1 'polypeptide(L)'
;MATANNTTRAEAPLQADRRDVLKATAGAISLVIVGRSATQPVGATENNSETATLSVEADIPDDTAIQITVYEYESDDDDDLLASDTVTLEDGDDEYDLAGLDGSDESYYDFEIELGSDDGDKSPELFEPLTLEIPEQPLDPDDFEQVTHSADDWTEVPDDAEVMYDEYRLRKYQPRVSMSSDLRSDTDGMYAVLAESEDEETFVCCYWLDLPSAETAVVDFNSQIGSHKPIYVFVDAETEEVEEIVYSGYQYLAADTQPDEDDLEQARADEPTHATFEVIDPYNHLVYDEDGGGAFLELHDIDDERETWEQHQWLDVADPLAVDDPWQMADRESWFHDGLTSFTSMQANMARRLGWAGGSDADELRAGSADGFFSFDFDFSWPWSGDEDSGDENNESDS
;
A
#
# COMPACT_ATOMS: atom_id res chain seq x y z
N MET A 1 -12.19 40.16 54.47
CA MET A 1 -12.50 39.48 53.21
C MET A 1 -11.21 39.29 52.46
N ALA A 2 -10.64 38.09 52.54
CA ALA A 2 -9.67 37.51 51.63
C ALA A 2 -9.60 36.02 52.00
N THR A 3 -10.32 35.20 51.24
CA THR A 3 -10.37 33.75 51.41
C THR A 3 -9.19 33.16 50.65
N ALA A 4 -8.29 32.47 51.34
CA ALA A 4 -7.19 31.75 50.72
C ALA A 4 -7.69 30.35 50.31
N ASN A 5 -7.73 30.08 49.01
CA ASN A 5 -7.99 28.75 48.47
C ASN A 5 -6.72 27.91 48.57
N ASN A 6 -6.80 26.82 49.34
CA ASN A 6 -5.84 25.71 49.28
C ASN A 6 -6.23 24.83 48.09
N THR A 7 -5.43 24.85 47.04
CA THR A 7 -5.48 23.83 45.99
C THR A 7 -4.44 22.78 46.33
N THR A 8 -4.90 21.61 46.75
CA THR A 8 -4.09 20.40 46.90
C THR A 8 -3.60 20.00 45.51
N ARG A 9 -2.28 20.09 45.28
CA ARG A 9 -1.62 19.59 44.08
C ARG A 9 -1.55 18.07 44.22
N ALA A 10 -2.19 17.35 43.30
CA ALA A 10 -2.03 15.91 43.20
C ALA A 10 -0.55 15.61 42.90
N GLU A 11 0.04 14.72 43.69
CA GLU A 11 1.39 14.20 43.48
C GLU A 11 1.37 13.33 42.21
N ALA A 12 2.38 13.50 41.36
CA ALA A 12 2.55 12.70 40.15
C ALA A 12 2.74 11.22 40.53
N PRO A 13 2.15 10.27 39.77
CA PRO A 13 2.42 8.85 40.01
C PRO A 13 3.90 8.56 39.74
N LEU A 14 4.46 7.71 40.59
CA LEU A 14 5.83 7.23 40.55
C LEU A 14 6.15 6.61 39.19
N GLN A 15 7.11 7.20 38.47
CA GLN A 15 7.78 6.55 37.34
C GLN A 15 8.58 5.36 37.88
N ALA A 16 8.01 4.17 37.73
CA ALA A 16 8.78 2.94 37.76
C ALA A 16 9.39 2.74 36.36
N ASP A 17 10.60 2.19 36.33
CA ASP A 17 11.37 1.85 35.13
C ASP A 17 10.56 0.85 34.29
N ARG A 18 10.01 1.30 33.15
CA ARG A 18 9.02 0.57 32.33
C ARG A 18 9.57 -0.73 31.73
N ARG A 19 10.90 -0.84 31.58
CA ARG A 19 11.57 -2.05 31.07
C ARG A 19 11.41 -3.29 31.97
N ASP A 20 11.19 -3.12 33.27
CA ASP A 20 10.96 -4.26 34.19
C ASP A 20 9.48 -4.70 34.27
N VAL A 21 8.55 -3.92 33.70
CA VAL A 21 7.12 -4.28 33.61
C VAL A 21 6.85 -5.17 32.37
N LEU A 22 7.67 -5.06 31.34
CA LEU A 22 7.56 -5.78 30.06
C LEU A 22 7.61 -7.31 30.17
N LYS A 23 8.10 -7.89 31.27
CA LYS A 23 8.09 -9.36 31.50
C LYS A 23 7.01 -9.85 32.46
N ALA A 24 6.23 -8.95 33.02
CA ALA A 24 5.19 -9.30 33.98
C ALA A 24 4.08 -8.25 33.94
N THR A 25 2.98 -8.55 33.24
CA THR A 25 1.62 -8.63 33.80
C THR A 25 0.61 -8.74 32.65
N ALA A 26 0.26 -9.96 32.24
CA ALA A 26 -1.06 -10.24 31.68
C ALA A 26 -2.06 -10.22 32.84
N GLY A 27 -2.64 -9.06 33.11
CA GLY A 27 -3.72 -8.91 34.07
C GLY A 27 -4.97 -8.50 33.30
N ALA A 28 -5.99 -9.34 33.30
CA ALA A 28 -7.28 -9.00 32.71
C ALA A 28 -7.82 -7.70 33.33
N ILE A 29 -7.87 -6.65 32.53
CA ILE A 29 -8.49 -5.38 32.89
C ILE A 29 -9.90 -5.41 32.31
N SER A 30 -10.91 -5.63 33.16
CA SER A 30 -12.31 -5.41 32.77
C SER A 30 -12.54 -3.91 32.63
N LEU A 31 -12.48 -3.40 31.40
CA LEU A 31 -12.71 -2.01 31.04
C LEU A 31 -14.15 -1.85 30.56
N VAL A 32 -15.04 -1.40 31.44
CA VAL A 32 -16.38 -0.91 31.03
C VAL A 32 -16.19 0.52 30.53
N ILE A 33 -15.94 0.67 29.23
CA ILE A 33 -15.72 1.96 28.58
C ILE A 33 -17.05 2.41 27.97
N VAL A 34 -17.52 3.60 28.36
CA VAL A 34 -18.59 4.30 27.65
C VAL A 34 -17.98 5.60 27.13
N GLY A 35 -17.57 5.58 25.86
CA GLY A 35 -17.22 6.76 25.06
C GLY A 35 -15.91 7.50 25.40
N ARG A 36 -14.78 6.78 25.58
CA ARG A 36 -13.42 7.37 25.64
C ARG A 36 -12.36 6.38 25.15
N SER A 37 -11.40 6.87 24.38
CA SER A 37 -10.16 6.17 24.02
C SER A 37 -9.32 5.81 25.26
N ALA A 38 -8.61 4.68 25.17
CA ALA A 38 -7.77 4.16 26.23
C ALA A 38 -6.48 3.56 25.64
N THR A 39 -5.36 4.27 25.81
CA THR A 39 -4.00 3.80 25.53
C THR A 39 -3.60 2.71 26.53
N GLN A 40 -3.23 1.52 26.03
CA GLN A 40 -2.66 0.43 26.83
C GLN A 40 -1.33 -0.02 26.21
N PRO A 41 -0.21 -0.05 26.96
CA PRO A 41 1.00 -0.70 26.47
C PRO A 41 0.76 -2.21 26.42
N VAL A 42 0.87 -2.81 25.24
CA VAL A 42 0.84 -4.25 25.04
C VAL A 42 2.27 -4.74 24.85
N GLY A 43 2.63 -5.82 25.54
CA GLY A 43 3.91 -6.47 25.29
C GLY A 43 3.71 -7.38 24.08
N ALA A 44 4.43 -7.12 23.00
CA ALA A 44 4.51 -8.04 21.89
C ALA A 44 5.05 -9.39 22.39
N THR A 45 4.39 -10.47 21.99
CA THR A 45 4.94 -11.81 22.12
C THR A 45 5.31 -12.33 20.75
N GLU A 46 6.52 -12.86 20.63
CA GLU A 46 6.95 -13.64 19.48
C GLU A 46 5.93 -14.76 19.24
N ASN A 47 5.39 -14.84 18.03
CA ASN A 47 4.61 -15.98 17.56
C ASN A 47 5.08 -16.35 16.15
N ASN A 48 4.83 -17.59 15.74
CA ASN A 48 4.99 -18.09 14.38
C ASN A 48 3.91 -17.52 13.42
N SER A 49 3.29 -16.38 13.75
CA SER A 49 2.35 -15.72 12.85
C SER A 49 3.15 -15.03 11.73
N GLU A 50 2.57 -14.94 10.54
CA GLU A 50 3.20 -14.34 9.36
C GLU A 50 3.08 -12.80 9.35
N THR A 51 2.22 -12.27 10.22
CA THR A 51 1.78 -10.88 10.34
C THR A 51 1.57 -10.55 11.81
N ALA A 52 1.60 -9.26 12.15
CA ALA A 52 1.22 -8.84 13.49
C ALA A 52 -0.27 -9.16 13.68
N THR A 53 -0.61 -9.98 14.67
CA THR A 53 -1.99 -10.43 14.89
C THR A 53 -2.53 -9.84 16.18
N LEU A 54 -3.71 -9.24 16.12
CA LEU A 54 -4.46 -8.81 17.28
C LEU A 54 -5.47 -9.88 17.67
N SER A 55 -5.28 -10.51 18.84
CA SER A 55 -6.29 -11.38 19.43
C SER A 55 -7.17 -10.60 20.40
N VAL A 56 -8.50 -10.69 20.21
CA VAL A 56 -9.49 -9.99 21.02
C VAL A 56 -10.65 -10.92 21.38
N GLU A 57 -10.92 -11.09 22.68
CA GLU A 57 -12.15 -11.76 23.13
C GLU A 57 -13.18 -10.69 23.58
N ALA A 58 -14.28 -10.57 22.84
CA ALA A 58 -15.33 -9.58 23.07
C ALA A 58 -16.76 -10.16 22.97
N ASP A 59 -17.72 -9.55 23.66
CA ASP A 59 -19.16 -9.69 23.37
C ASP A 59 -19.62 -8.42 22.66
N ILE A 60 -19.99 -8.57 21.39
CA ILE A 60 -20.40 -7.49 20.51
C ILE A 60 -21.88 -7.69 20.17
N PRO A 61 -22.81 -7.08 20.94
CA PRO A 61 -24.23 -7.19 20.67
C PRO A 61 -24.59 -6.73 19.25
N ASP A 62 -25.67 -7.28 18.67
CA ASP A 62 -26.23 -6.80 17.39
C ASP A 62 -26.34 -5.27 17.40
N ASP A 63 -25.99 -4.63 16.28
CA ASP A 63 -26.01 -3.17 16.08
C ASP A 63 -24.98 -2.38 16.94
N THR A 64 -23.90 -3.03 17.38
CA THR A 64 -22.73 -2.40 18.00
C THR A 64 -21.45 -2.80 17.27
N ALA A 65 -20.38 -2.03 17.46
CA ALA A 65 -19.06 -2.35 16.90
C ALA A 65 -17.96 -1.91 17.87
N ILE A 66 -16.84 -2.63 17.84
CA ILE A 66 -15.58 -2.18 18.46
C ILE A 66 -14.64 -1.87 17.30
N GLN A 67 -14.08 -0.67 17.25
CA GLN A 67 -12.96 -0.34 16.38
C GLN A 67 -11.71 -0.25 17.23
N ILE A 68 -10.64 -0.91 16.79
CA ILE A 68 -9.34 -0.83 17.44
C ILE A 68 -8.35 -0.35 16.41
N THR A 69 -7.78 0.83 16.65
CA THR A 69 -6.63 1.33 15.92
C THR A 69 -5.37 1.01 16.70
N VAL A 70 -4.42 0.32 16.06
CA VAL A 70 -3.10 0.03 16.59
C VAL A 70 -2.12 0.97 15.91
N TYR A 71 -1.29 1.66 16.69
CA TYR A 71 -0.25 2.57 16.24
C TYR A 71 1.11 1.96 16.57
N GLU A 72 2.03 2.00 15.61
CA GLU A 72 3.41 1.57 15.76
C GLU A 72 4.35 2.77 15.69
N TYR A 73 5.26 2.88 16.65
CA TYR A 73 6.21 3.98 16.80
C TYR A 73 7.64 3.47 16.88
N GLU A 74 8.58 4.27 16.38
CA GLU A 74 10.02 3.96 16.45
C GLU A 74 10.56 4.03 17.89
N SER A 75 9.95 4.88 18.73
CA SER A 75 10.41 5.11 20.10
C SER A 75 9.27 5.36 21.09
N ASP A 76 9.56 5.29 22.39
CA ASP A 76 8.58 5.46 23.47
C ASP A 76 8.16 6.91 23.75
N ASP A 77 8.72 7.88 23.01
CA ASP A 77 8.40 9.30 23.15
C ASP A 77 7.23 9.73 22.24
N ASP A 78 6.60 8.79 21.51
CA ASP A 78 5.40 8.96 20.65
C ASP A 78 5.55 10.01 19.51
N ASP A 79 6.77 10.41 19.17
CA ASP A 79 7.00 11.51 18.20
C ASP A 79 7.11 11.03 16.74
N ASP A 80 7.47 9.75 16.51
CA ASP A 80 7.75 9.17 15.19
C ASP A 80 6.84 7.95 14.94
N LEU A 81 5.63 8.21 14.44
CA LEU A 81 4.66 7.18 14.03
C LEU A 81 5.19 6.49 12.76
N LEU A 82 5.44 5.18 12.85
CA LEU A 82 5.88 4.35 11.73
C LEU A 82 4.68 3.88 10.89
N ALA A 83 3.67 3.35 11.56
CA ALA A 83 2.50 2.79 10.92
C ALA A 83 1.29 2.80 11.85
N SER A 84 0.11 2.62 11.28
CA SER A 84 -1.10 2.34 12.04
C SER A 84 -2.06 1.49 11.24
N ASP A 85 -2.78 0.62 11.93
CA ASP A 85 -3.85 -0.18 11.32
C ASP A 85 -5.12 -0.12 12.17
N THR A 86 -6.29 -0.23 11.53
CA THR A 86 -7.58 -0.21 12.23
C THR A 86 -8.41 -1.42 11.89
N VAL A 87 -8.75 -2.20 12.91
CA VAL A 87 -9.63 -3.35 12.79
C VAL A 87 -11.01 -3.04 13.38
N THR A 88 -12.06 -3.41 12.65
CA THR A 88 -13.43 -3.38 13.16
C THR A 88 -13.81 -4.79 13.58
N LEU A 89 -14.08 -4.98 14.87
CA LEU A 89 -14.46 -6.28 15.41
C LEU A 89 -15.94 -6.56 15.10
N GLU A 90 -16.20 -7.72 14.52
CA GLU A 90 -17.52 -8.28 14.27
C GLU A 90 -17.77 -9.51 15.17
N ASP A 91 -19.02 -9.86 15.43
CA ASP A 91 -19.37 -11.00 16.29
C ASP A 91 -18.90 -12.33 15.68
N GLY A 92 -17.94 -12.99 16.33
CA GLY A 92 -17.50 -14.35 16.02
C GLY A 92 -16.04 -14.51 15.57
N ASP A 93 -15.31 -13.41 15.38
CA ASP A 93 -13.88 -13.41 15.06
C ASP A 93 -13.06 -12.99 16.29
N ASP A 94 -12.01 -13.76 16.59
CA ASP A 94 -11.17 -13.55 17.78
C ASP A 94 -9.73 -13.14 17.42
N GLU A 95 -9.35 -13.18 16.14
CA GLU A 95 -8.01 -12.91 15.61
C GLU A 95 -8.11 -12.03 14.37
N TYR A 96 -7.28 -10.98 14.32
CA TYR A 96 -7.29 -9.99 13.25
C TYR A 96 -5.84 -9.71 12.81
N ASP A 97 -5.59 -9.79 11.51
CA ASP A 97 -4.30 -9.41 10.96
C ASP A 97 -4.17 -7.89 10.86
N LEU A 98 -3.07 -7.39 11.40
CA LEU A 98 -2.66 -5.99 11.35
C LEU A 98 -1.63 -5.85 10.24
N ALA A 99 -2.07 -6.07 8.99
CA ALA A 99 -1.21 -5.95 7.82
C ALA A 99 -0.60 -4.53 7.70
N GLY A 100 -1.15 -3.51 8.36
CA GLY A 100 -0.55 -2.19 8.42
C GLY A 100 0.75 -2.11 9.24
N LEU A 101 1.05 -3.07 10.11
CA LEU A 101 2.17 -2.98 11.04
C LEU A 101 3.38 -3.80 10.55
N ASP A 102 4.57 -3.26 10.76
CA ASP A 102 5.82 -3.94 10.43
C ASP A 102 6.02 -5.15 11.33
N GLY A 103 5.70 -4.97 12.62
CA GLY A 103 5.84 -6.02 13.60
C GLY A 103 7.31 -6.22 13.96
N SER A 104 7.99 -5.16 14.37
CA SER A 104 9.34 -5.26 14.93
C SER A 104 9.29 -5.41 16.45
N ASP A 105 10.18 -6.22 17.01
CA ASP A 105 10.36 -6.33 18.46
C ASP A 105 10.99 -5.07 19.09
N GLU A 106 11.54 -4.18 18.26
CA GLU A 106 12.09 -2.89 18.65
C GLU A 106 11.03 -1.75 18.64
N SER A 107 9.89 -1.98 17.99
CA SER A 107 8.79 -1.02 17.89
C SER A 107 7.98 -0.86 19.19
N TYR A 108 7.33 0.29 19.32
CA TYR A 108 6.40 0.60 20.39
C TYR A 108 4.97 0.66 19.88
N TYR A 109 4.03 0.02 20.59
CA TYR A 109 2.63 -0.06 20.16
C TYR A 109 1.70 0.68 21.11
N ASP A 110 0.81 1.51 20.55
CA ASP A 110 -0.34 2.10 21.24
C ASP A 110 -1.66 1.65 20.60
N PHE A 111 -2.74 1.67 21.38
CA PHE A 111 -4.06 1.22 20.98
C PHE A 111 -5.07 2.32 21.25
N GLU A 112 -5.84 2.70 20.24
CA GLU A 112 -7.07 3.48 20.39
C GLU A 112 -8.27 2.56 20.17
N ILE A 113 -9.14 2.47 21.18
CA ILE A 113 -10.34 1.63 21.13
C ILE A 113 -11.57 2.56 21.10
N GLU A 114 -12.32 2.51 20.01
CA GLU A 114 -13.61 3.17 19.86
C GLU A 114 -14.75 2.16 19.98
N LEU A 115 -15.77 2.50 20.77
CA LEU A 115 -16.95 1.66 20.96
C LEU A 115 -18.17 2.35 20.36
N GLY A 116 -18.72 1.76 19.29
CA GLY A 116 -19.90 2.22 18.58
C GLY A 116 -21.18 1.53 19.06
N SER A 117 -22.25 2.30 19.27
CA SER A 117 -23.60 1.78 19.53
C SER A 117 -24.63 2.73 18.92
N ASP A 118 -25.47 2.20 18.03
CA ASP A 118 -26.49 2.99 17.34
C ASP A 118 -27.68 3.36 18.24
N ASP A 119 -27.98 2.52 19.25
CA ASP A 119 -29.15 2.64 20.10
C ASP A 119 -28.85 3.18 21.51
N GLY A 120 -27.57 3.15 21.93
CA GLY A 120 -27.10 3.57 23.26
C GLY A 120 -27.61 2.70 24.41
N ASP A 121 -28.36 1.64 24.12
CA ASP A 121 -28.93 0.70 25.09
C ASP A 121 -28.08 -0.58 25.22
N LYS A 122 -27.28 -0.88 24.19
CA LYS A 122 -26.26 -1.94 24.21
C LYS A 122 -24.87 -1.33 24.21
N SER A 123 -23.93 -2.00 24.88
CA SER A 123 -22.52 -1.63 24.86
C SER A 123 -21.69 -2.90 24.70
N PRO A 124 -20.75 -2.94 23.76
CA PRO A 124 -19.83 -4.06 23.64
C PRO A 124 -18.93 -4.15 24.88
N GLU A 125 -18.51 -5.36 25.24
CA GLU A 125 -17.64 -5.65 26.39
C GLU A 125 -16.43 -6.49 25.97
N LEU A 126 -15.21 -6.06 26.37
CA LEU A 126 -13.98 -6.85 26.24
C LEU A 126 -13.81 -7.76 27.46
N PHE A 127 -13.57 -9.06 27.23
CA PHE A 127 -13.39 -10.05 28.30
C PHE A 127 -11.94 -10.25 28.71
N GLU A 128 -11.04 -10.20 27.75
CA GLU A 128 -9.61 -10.45 27.92
C GLU A 128 -8.78 -9.22 27.48
N PRO A 129 -7.53 -9.07 27.99
CA PRO A 129 -6.65 -8.04 27.49
C PRO A 129 -6.31 -8.32 26.02
N LEU A 130 -6.25 -7.25 25.21
CA LEU A 130 -5.75 -7.32 23.85
C LEU A 130 -4.36 -7.95 23.83
N THR A 131 -4.16 -8.94 22.97
CA THR A 131 -2.87 -9.56 22.74
C THR A 131 -2.41 -9.20 21.35
N LEU A 132 -1.27 -8.54 21.25
CA LEU A 132 -0.59 -8.27 19.99
C LEU A 132 0.55 -9.28 19.86
N GLU A 133 0.42 -10.16 18.90
CA GLU A 133 1.47 -11.10 18.52
C GLU A 133 2.22 -10.54 17.33
N ILE A 134 3.54 -10.66 17.36
CA ILE A 134 4.41 -10.12 16.32
C ILE A 134 5.15 -11.30 15.66
N PRO A 135 5.28 -11.31 14.31
CA PRO A 135 6.00 -12.35 13.60
C PRO A 135 7.43 -12.50 14.11
N GLU A 136 7.92 -13.74 14.21
CA GLU A 136 9.34 -14.01 14.47
C GLU A 136 10.21 -13.43 13.34
N GLN A 137 11.32 -12.79 13.71
CA GLN A 137 12.29 -12.23 12.80
C GLN A 137 13.70 -12.79 13.06
N PRO A 138 14.49 -13.11 12.01
CA PRO A 138 14.15 -13.07 10.58
C PRO A 138 13.22 -14.22 10.16
N LEU A 139 12.57 -14.10 9.00
CA LEU A 139 11.71 -15.15 8.42
C LEU A 139 12.46 -16.50 8.30
N ASP A 140 11.84 -17.60 8.73
CA ASP A 140 12.37 -18.97 8.55
C ASP A 140 11.80 -19.58 7.26
N PRO A 141 12.61 -19.94 6.25
CA PRO A 141 12.12 -20.53 5.01
C PRO A 141 11.35 -21.85 5.20
N ASP A 142 11.55 -22.56 6.31
CA ASP A 142 10.82 -23.81 6.60
C ASP A 142 9.35 -23.56 7.01
N ASP A 143 8.96 -22.32 7.30
CA ASP A 143 7.61 -21.93 7.72
C ASP A 143 6.68 -21.51 6.56
N PHE A 144 7.20 -21.35 5.34
CA PHE A 144 6.45 -20.79 4.19
C PHE A 144 6.10 -21.81 3.11
N GLU A 145 5.03 -21.53 2.35
CA GLU A 145 4.62 -22.38 1.23
C GLU A 145 5.49 -22.13 -0.03
N GLN A 146 5.68 -23.19 -0.81
CA GLN A 146 6.24 -23.09 -2.15
C GLN A 146 5.33 -23.82 -3.14
N VAL A 147 4.72 -23.08 -4.07
CA VAL A 147 3.80 -23.59 -5.10
C VAL A 147 4.39 -23.33 -6.49
N THR A 148 4.72 -24.38 -7.24
CA THR A 148 5.14 -24.24 -8.64
C THR A 148 3.92 -24.19 -9.56
N HIS A 149 3.84 -23.16 -10.41
CA HIS A 149 2.77 -23.03 -11.39
C HIS A 149 3.07 -23.83 -12.66
N SER A 150 2.01 -24.15 -13.40
CA SER A 150 2.16 -24.85 -14.68
C SER A 150 2.58 -23.85 -15.76
N ALA A 151 3.70 -24.13 -16.44
CA ALA A 151 4.15 -23.33 -17.59
C ALA A 151 3.12 -23.26 -18.73
N ASP A 152 2.15 -24.20 -18.81
CA ASP A 152 1.08 -24.15 -19.81
C ASP A 152 0.16 -22.91 -19.66
N ASP A 153 0.10 -22.32 -18.46
CA ASP A 153 -0.74 -21.16 -18.17
C ASP A 153 -0.02 -19.84 -18.49
N TRP A 154 1.30 -19.88 -18.70
CA TRP A 154 2.15 -18.73 -18.97
C TRP A 154 2.73 -18.80 -20.39
N THR A 155 2.18 -18.01 -21.30
CA THR A 155 2.33 -18.25 -22.74
C THR A 155 3.58 -17.65 -23.36
N GLU A 156 4.15 -16.61 -22.73
CA GLU A 156 5.34 -15.92 -23.24
C GLU A 156 6.57 -16.07 -22.34
N VAL A 157 6.49 -16.83 -21.24
CA VAL A 157 7.64 -17.18 -20.38
C VAL A 157 8.72 -17.90 -21.21
N PRO A 158 10.02 -17.59 -21.06
CA PRO A 158 11.10 -18.34 -21.68
C PRO A 158 11.00 -19.87 -21.43
N ASP A 159 11.37 -20.70 -22.42
CA ASP A 159 11.20 -22.17 -22.34
C ASP A 159 11.89 -22.83 -21.11
N ASP A 160 12.88 -22.16 -20.54
CA ASP A 160 13.72 -22.58 -19.42
C ASP A 160 13.41 -21.84 -18.11
N ALA A 161 12.46 -20.90 -18.13
CA ALA A 161 12.04 -20.18 -16.94
C ALA A 161 10.93 -20.93 -16.19
N GLU A 162 10.98 -20.88 -14.86
CA GLU A 162 9.98 -21.39 -13.94
C GLU A 162 9.27 -20.22 -13.24
N VAL A 163 7.95 -20.34 -13.10
CA VAL A 163 7.12 -19.36 -12.40
C VAL A 163 6.45 -20.04 -11.21
N MET A 164 6.62 -19.49 -10.02
CA MET A 164 6.19 -20.10 -8.76
C MET A 164 5.83 -19.08 -7.67
N TYR A 165 4.95 -19.46 -6.77
CA TYR A 165 4.72 -18.78 -5.50
C TYR A 165 5.72 -19.33 -4.47
N ASP A 166 6.92 -18.74 -4.41
CA ASP A 166 7.89 -18.97 -3.33
C ASP A 166 7.68 -17.88 -2.27
N GLU A 167 6.81 -18.16 -1.30
CA GLU A 167 6.33 -17.14 -0.38
C GLU A 167 7.47 -16.57 0.48
N TYR A 168 8.44 -17.39 0.89
CA TYR A 168 9.60 -16.92 1.64
C TYR A 168 10.37 -15.85 0.86
N ARG A 169 10.74 -16.14 -0.39
CA ARG A 169 11.47 -15.16 -1.23
C ARG A 169 10.60 -13.94 -1.55
N LEU A 170 9.32 -14.15 -1.83
CA LEU A 170 8.39 -13.06 -2.11
C LEU A 170 8.18 -12.15 -0.89
N ARG A 171 8.16 -12.69 0.33
CA ARG A 171 8.17 -11.89 1.55
C ARG A 171 9.50 -11.20 1.76
N LYS A 172 10.64 -11.87 1.54
CA LYS A 172 12.00 -11.31 1.67
C LYS A 172 12.23 -10.08 0.79
N TYR A 173 11.69 -10.05 -0.44
CA TYR A 173 11.85 -8.91 -1.36
C TYR A 173 10.58 -8.07 -1.53
N GLN A 174 9.61 -8.21 -0.62
CA GLN A 174 8.33 -7.53 -0.72
C GLN A 174 8.51 -6.01 -0.62
N PRO A 175 7.94 -5.21 -1.54
CA PRO A 175 7.91 -3.76 -1.38
C PRO A 175 7.03 -3.32 -0.20
N ARG A 176 7.47 -2.31 0.54
CA ARG A 176 6.64 -1.60 1.51
C ARG A 176 5.85 -0.52 0.80
N VAL A 177 4.61 -0.30 1.24
CA VAL A 177 3.73 0.69 0.61
C VAL A 177 3.14 1.63 1.65
N SER A 178 3.40 2.92 1.45
CA SER A 178 2.78 4.02 2.17
C SER A 178 1.56 4.52 1.39
N MET A 179 0.40 4.59 2.06
CA MET A 179 -0.85 5.06 1.45
C MET A 179 -1.79 5.64 2.50
N SER A 180 -2.84 6.33 2.06
CA SER A 180 -3.87 6.84 2.96
C SER A 180 -4.65 5.70 3.62
N SER A 181 -5.14 5.91 4.84
CA SER A 181 -5.92 4.90 5.57
C SER A 181 -7.18 4.45 4.82
N ASP A 182 -7.85 5.39 4.12
CA ASP A 182 -9.04 5.08 3.31
C ASP A 182 -8.66 4.17 2.14
N LEU A 183 -7.52 4.42 1.48
CA LEU A 183 -7.04 3.58 0.39
C LEU A 183 -6.62 2.19 0.90
N ARG A 184 -5.96 2.15 2.06
CA ARG A 184 -5.51 0.91 2.72
C ARG A 184 -6.68 -0.01 3.06
N SER A 185 -7.77 0.54 3.60
CA SER A 185 -8.95 -0.27 3.98
C SER A 185 -9.69 -0.87 2.78
N ASP A 186 -9.51 -0.28 1.60
CA ASP A 186 -10.11 -0.73 0.34
C ASP A 186 -9.11 -1.52 -0.53
N THR A 187 -7.92 -1.84 0.00
CA THR A 187 -6.83 -2.55 -0.69
C THR A 187 -6.74 -3.98 -0.17
N ASP A 188 -6.98 -4.97 -1.04
CA ASP A 188 -6.96 -6.40 -0.67
C ASP A 188 -5.54 -6.98 -0.51
N GLY A 189 -4.51 -6.27 -0.96
CA GLY A 189 -3.11 -6.65 -0.79
C GLY A 189 -2.28 -6.61 -2.08
N MET A 190 -1.35 -7.54 -2.20
CA MET A 190 -0.54 -7.75 -3.40
C MET A 190 -0.64 -9.19 -3.86
N TYR A 191 -0.96 -9.38 -5.13
CA TYR A 191 -0.77 -10.68 -5.79
C TYR A 191 0.68 -10.79 -6.21
N ALA A 192 1.30 -11.96 -6.04
CA ALA A 192 2.72 -12.10 -6.27
C ALA A 192 3.09 -13.41 -6.95
N VAL A 193 4.22 -13.39 -7.65
CA VAL A 193 4.86 -14.58 -8.20
C VAL A 193 6.36 -14.35 -8.38
N LEU A 194 7.15 -15.41 -8.25
CA LEU A 194 8.57 -15.42 -8.52
C LEU A 194 8.83 -16.08 -9.87
N ALA A 195 9.66 -15.45 -10.69
CA ALA A 195 10.18 -16.00 -11.93
C ALA A 195 11.68 -16.24 -11.84
N GLU A 196 12.11 -17.46 -12.19
CA GLU A 196 13.50 -17.91 -12.15
C GLU A 196 13.87 -18.54 -13.50
N SER A 197 15.09 -18.33 -14.00
CA SER A 197 15.63 -18.98 -15.20
C SER A 197 17.10 -19.34 -15.00
N GLU A 198 17.54 -20.48 -15.55
CA GLU A 198 18.96 -20.85 -15.54
C GLU A 198 19.81 -20.01 -16.51
N ASP A 199 19.17 -19.35 -17.50
CA ASP A 199 19.84 -18.53 -18.52
C ASP A 199 19.93 -17.04 -18.12
N GLU A 200 19.20 -16.61 -17.09
CA GLU A 200 19.21 -15.24 -16.57
C GLU A 200 20.10 -15.11 -15.31
N GLU A 201 20.72 -13.93 -15.14
CA GLU A 201 21.57 -13.65 -13.96
C GLU A 201 20.74 -13.25 -12.73
N THR A 202 19.46 -12.92 -12.94
CA THR A 202 18.52 -12.51 -11.90
C THR A 202 17.30 -13.43 -11.83
N PHE A 203 16.74 -13.56 -10.64
CA PHE A 203 15.33 -13.93 -10.50
C PHE A 203 14.50 -12.66 -10.28
N VAL A 204 13.23 -12.71 -10.63
CA VAL A 204 12.34 -11.55 -10.54
C VAL A 204 11.18 -11.86 -9.61
N CYS A 205 11.03 -11.06 -8.56
CA CYS A 205 9.84 -11.06 -7.72
C CYS A 205 8.84 -10.06 -8.30
N CYS A 206 7.72 -10.57 -8.81
CA CYS A 206 6.68 -9.79 -9.44
C CYS A 206 5.52 -9.59 -8.48
N TYR A 207 5.17 -8.34 -8.20
CA TYR A 207 4.05 -7.97 -7.34
C TYR A 207 3.03 -7.14 -8.13
N TRP A 208 1.76 -7.32 -7.81
CA TRP A 208 0.64 -6.56 -8.35
C TRP A 208 -0.23 -6.05 -7.22
N LEU A 209 -0.03 -4.78 -6.89
CA LEU A 209 -0.72 -4.09 -5.81
C LEU A 209 -2.18 -3.82 -6.17
N ASP A 210 -3.13 -4.39 -5.44
CA ASP A 210 -4.57 -4.27 -5.73
C ASP A 210 -5.20 -3.02 -5.08
N LEU A 211 -5.23 -1.91 -5.83
CA LEU A 211 -5.78 -0.63 -5.33
C LEU A 211 -7.20 -0.37 -5.84
N PRO A 212 -8.12 0.14 -5.01
CA PRO A 212 -9.48 0.44 -5.46
C PRO A 212 -9.49 1.39 -6.67
N SER A 213 -10.50 1.25 -7.51
CA SER A 213 -10.60 2.02 -8.75
C SER A 213 -10.62 3.53 -8.48
N ALA A 214 -9.66 4.26 -9.04
CA ALA A 214 -9.58 5.71 -8.96
C ALA A 214 -10.84 6.39 -9.54
N GLU A 215 -11.71 6.94 -8.68
CA GLU A 215 -12.88 7.70 -9.10
C GLU A 215 -12.46 9.10 -9.60
N THR A 216 -12.23 9.27 -10.90
CA THR A 216 -11.96 10.60 -11.47
C THR A 216 -12.96 10.99 -12.55
N ALA A 217 -13.45 12.23 -12.48
CA ALA A 217 -14.50 12.76 -13.35
C ALA A 217 -14.12 12.93 -14.83
N VAL A 218 -12.86 12.63 -15.22
CA VAL A 218 -12.30 12.99 -16.53
C VAL A 218 -11.83 11.76 -17.33
N VAL A 219 -11.61 10.59 -16.72
CA VAL A 219 -11.07 9.42 -17.44
C VAL A 219 -11.71 8.10 -16.96
N ASP A 220 -12.92 7.82 -17.46
CA ASP A 220 -13.68 6.57 -17.29
C ASP A 220 -12.98 5.34 -17.92
N PHE A 221 -11.86 5.55 -18.64
CA PHE A 221 -11.06 4.50 -19.26
C PHE A 221 -9.96 3.98 -18.32
N ASN A 222 -9.47 4.81 -17.39
CA ASN A 222 -8.45 4.43 -16.42
C ASN A 222 -9.03 3.72 -15.19
N SER A 223 -10.31 3.95 -14.88
CA SER A 223 -10.99 3.34 -13.73
C SER A 223 -11.30 1.86 -13.91
N GLN A 224 -11.21 1.30 -15.13
CA GLN A 224 -11.53 -0.10 -15.42
C GLN A 224 -10.32 -0.96 -15.81
N ILE A 225 -9.18 -0.35 -16.13
CA ILE A 225 -8.00 -1.05 -16.68
C ILE A 225 -7.08 -1.59 -15.56
N GLY A 226 -7.67 -1.90 -14.41
CA GLY A 226 -7.02 -2.64 -13.33
C GLY A 226 -6.57 -1.76 -12.17
N SER A 227 -7.10 -2.12 -11.02
CA SER A 227 -6.64 -1.79 -9.68
C SER A 227 -5.18 -2.20 -9.44
N HIS A 228 -4.71 -3.21 -10.15
CA HIS A 228 -3.42 -3.87 -10.00
C HIS A 228 -2.21 -3.06 -10.51
N LYS A 229 -1.43 -2.43 -9.63
CA LYS A 229 -0.19 -1.71 -9.98
C LYS A 229 1.02 -2.66 -9.89
N PRO A 230 1.68 -2.99 -11.02
CA PRO A 230 2.83 -3.88 -11.00
C PRO A 230 4.08 -3.23 -10.42
N ILE A 231 4.87 -4.03 -9.69
CA ILE A 231 6.21 -3.72 -9.16
C ILE A 231 7.05 -4.99 -9.34
N TYR A 232 8.11 -4.93 -10.16
CA TYR A 232 9.02 -6.05 -10.44
C TYR A 232 10.37 -5.75 -9.81
N VAL A 233 10.82 -6.63 -8.92
CA VAL A 233 12.09 -6.53 -8.20
C VAL A 233 13.05 -7.55 -8.79
N PHE A 234 14.12 -7.07 -9.42
CA PHE A 234 15.17 -7.89 -10.02
C PHE A 234 16.26 -8.11 -8.99
N VAL A 235 16.57 -9.38 -8.71
CA VAL A 235 17.52 -9.77 -7.67
C VAL A 235 18.59 -10.68 -8.27
N ASP A 236 19.87 -10.36 -8.04
CA ASP A 236 20.99 -11.18 -8.49
C ASP A 236 20.90 -12.58 -7.84
N ALA A 237 20.91 -13.62 -8.67
CA ALA A 237 20.70 -14.99 -8.21
C ALA A 237 21.89 -15.59 -7.44
N GLU A 238 23.10 -15.00 -7.55
CA GLU A 238 24.31 -15.43 -6.84
C GLU A 238 24.53 -14.66 -5.53
N THR A 239 24.30 -13.35 -5.52
CA THR A 239 24.55 -12.46 -4.39
C THR A 239 23.31 -12.18 -3.54
N GLU A 240 22.11 -12.40 -4.09
CA GLU A 240 20.83 -12.04 -3.45
C GLU A 240 20.65 -10.50 -3.25
N GLU A 241 21.42 -9.69 -3.98
CA GLU A 241 21.32 -8.22 -3.95
C GLU A 241 20.24 -7.74 -4.94
N VAL A 242 19.43 -6.75 -4.53
CA VAL A 242 18.45 -6.10 -5.42
C VAL A 242 19.20 -5.21 -6.42
N GLU A 243 19.05 -5.48 -7.72
CA GLU A 243 19.77 -4.75 -8.78
C GLU A 243 18.94 -3.64 -9.42
N GLU A 244 17.65 -3.88 -9.60
CA GLU A 244 16.74 -3.00 -10.32
C GLU A 244 15.30 -3.24 -9.86
N ILE A 245 14.51 -2.16 -9.81
CA ILE A 245 13.08 -2.24 -9.56
C ILE A 245 12.35 -1.49 -10.65
N VAL A 246 11.43 -2.18 -11.34
CA VAL A 246 10.59 -1.61 -12.40
C VAL A 246 9.15 -1.59 -11.91
N TYR A 247 8.54 -0.40 -11.83
CA TYR A 247 7.21 -0.23 -11.25
C TYR A 247 6.28 0.63 -12.12
N SER A 248 4.97 0.50 -11.92
CA SER A 248 3.97 1.32 -12.59
C SER A 248 3.91 2.74 -12.00
N GLY A 249 4.89 3.56 -12.35
CA GLY A 249 4.97 4.95 -11.88
C GLY A 249 3.76 5.82 -12.27
N TYR A 250 3.19 5.63 -13.46
CA TYR A 250 1.99 6.39 -13.87
C TYR A 250 1.11 5.60 -14.85
N GLN A 251 -0.09 5.18 -14.44
CA GLN A 251 -1.06 4.50 -15.32
C GLN A 251 -0.40 3.40 -16.18
N TYR A 252 0.35 2.46 -15.58
CA TYR A 252 1.10 1.40 -16.28
C TYR A 252 2.24 1.84 -17.21
N LEU A 253 2.62 3.12 -17.20
CA LEU A 253 3.93 3.54 -17.70
C LEU A 253 4.99 3.11 -16.69
N ALA A 254 6.05 2.51 -17.21
CA ALA A 254 7.16 2.04 -16.39
C ALA A 254 7.99 3.23 -15.91
N ALA A 255 8.30 3.20 -14.63
CA ALA A 255 9.43 3.87 -14.01
C ALA A 255 10.38 2.80 -13.48
N ASP A 256 11.61 3.21 -13.22
CA ASP A 256 12.62 2.34 -12.67
C ASP A 256 13.55 3.05 -11.72
N THR A 257 14.08 2.27 -10.79
CA THR A 257 15.13 2.69 -9.86
C THR A 257 16.15 1.56 -9.71
N GLN A 258 17.39 1.95 -9.39
CA GLN A 258 18.48 1.03 -9.04
C GLN A 258 18.92 1.41 -7.63
N PRO A 259 18.27 0.86 -6.59
CA PRO A 259 18.50 1.29 -5.22
C PRO A 259 19.89 0.86 -4.74
N ASP A 260 20.57 1.73 -4.00
CA ASP A 260 21.72 1.32 -3.20
C ASP A 260 21.20 0.61 -1.91
N GLU A 261 22.05 -0.18 -1.23
CA GLU A 261 21.69 -0.88 0.02
C GLU A 261 21.15 0.09 1.10
N ASP A 262 21.66 1.33 1.13
CA ASP A 262 21.23 2.38 2.07
C ASP A 262 19.81 2.94 1.76
N ASP A 263 19.26 2.66 0.57
CA ASP A 263 17.92 3.09 0.13
C ASP A 263 16.85 2.01 0.41
N LEU A 264 17.27 0.83 0.88
CA LEU A 264 16.40 -0.31 1.18
C LEU A 264 16.19 -0.44 2.69
N GLU A 265 15.01 -0.90 3.07
CA GLU A 265 14.66 -1.15 4.46
C GLU A 265 15.07 -2.56 4.89
N GLN A 266 15.68 -2.65 6.08
CA GLN A 266 15.99 -3.91 6.77
C GLN A 266 14.84 -4.29 7.72
N ALA A 267 13.66 -4.46 7.16
CA ALA A 267 12.54 -5.10 7.83
C ALA A 267 12.48 -6.58 7.40
N ARG A 268 11.88 -7.50 8.16
CA ARG A 268 11.65 -8.91 7.78
C ARG A 268 12.83 -9.81 7.31
N ALA A 269 14.04 -9.28 7.21
CA ALA A 269 15.20 -9.96 6.65
C ALA A 269 16.49 -9.60 7.42
N ASP A 270 17.50 -10.46 7.28
CA ASP A 270 18.82 -10.23 7.87
C ASP A 270 19.63 -9.13 7.15
N GLU A 271 19.15 -8.63 6.01
CA GLU A 271 19.78 -7.61 5.17
C GLU A 271 18.74 -6.67 4.56
N PRO A 272 19.13 -5.45 4.12
CA PRO A 272 18.19 -4.51 3.50
C PRO A 272 17.73 -5.01 2.13
N THR A 273 16.44 -5.35 2.01
CA THR A 273 15.85 -5.94 0.79
C THR A 273 14.56 -5.26 0.36
N HIS A 274 14.01 -4.36 1.17
CA HIS A 274 12.65 -3.85 0.98
C HIS A 274 12.65 -2.43 0.45
N ALA A 275 12.25 -2.27 -0.81
CA ALA A 275 11.98 -0.96 -1.37
C ALA A 275 10.68 -0.37 -0.83
N THR A 276 10.66 0.95 -0.64
CA THR A 276 9.47 1.67 -0.20
C THR A 276 8.83 2.45 -1.33
N PHE A 277 7.50 2.42 -1.39
CA PHE A 277 6.71 3.17 -2.37
C PHE A 277 5.60 3.99 -1.69
N GLU A 278 5.36 5.21 -2.17
CA GLU A 278 4.18 5.99 -1.83
C GLU A 278 3.11 5.85 -2.93
N VAL A 279 1.86 5.62 -2.52
CA VAL A 279 0.70 5.67 -3.42
C VAL A 279 0.11 7.08 -3.43
N ILE A 280 0.19 7.74 -4.57
CA ILE A 280 -0.31 9.11 -4.75
C ILE A 280 -1.79 9.12 -5.16
N ASP A 281 -2.63 9.54 -4.22
CA ASP A 281 -4.05 9.79 -4.43
C ASP A 281 -4.31 11.00 -5.38
N PRO A 282 -5.44 11.03 -6.11
CA PRO A 282 -6.47 9.98 -6.23
C PRO A 282 -6.24 9.02 -7.41
N TYR A 283 -5.03 9.00 -7.99
CA TYR A 283 -4.79 8.33 -9.28
C TYR A 283 -4.03 7.01 -9.14
N ASN A 284 -3.63 6.66 -7.92
CA ASN A 284 -2.95 5.42 -7.57
C ASN A 284 -1.64 5.27 -8.36
N HIS A 285 -0.84 6.34 -8.36
CA HIS A 285 0.52 6.33 -8.91
C HIS A 285 1.51 5.92 -7.84
N LEU A 286 2.49 5.11 -8.23
CA LEU A 286 3.56 4.70 -7.34
C LEU A 286 4.73 5.65 -7.52
N VAL A 287 5.28 6.12 -6.41
CA VAL A 287 6.53 6.89 -6.37
C VAL A 287 7.49 6.13 -5.46
N TYR A 288 8.72 5.94 -5.90
CA TYR A 288 9.75 5.33 -5.08
C TYR A 288 10.16 6.31 -3.97
N ASP A 289 10.23 5.84 -2.73
CA ASP A 289 10.54 6.66 -1.56
C ASP A 289 11.80 6.14 -0.86
N GLU A 290 12.91 6.85 -1.05
CA GLU A 290 14.22 6.55 -0.43
C GLU A 290 14.25 6.83 1.08
N ASP A 291 13.36 7.70 1.58
CA ASP A 291 13.38 8.13 2.99
C ASP A 291 12.68 7.11 3.92
N GLY A 292 12.13 6.03 3.35
CA GLY A 292 11.59 4.88 4.07
C GLY A 292 10.18 5.06 4.63
N GLY A 293 9.55 3.94 5.01
CA GLY A 293 8.23 3.91 5.63
C GLY A 293 7.23 2.95 4.97
N GLY A 294 5.95 3.10 5.32
CA GLY A 294 4.88 2.25 4.79
C GLY A 294 4.80 0.86 5.42
N ALA A 295 3.84 0.08 4.94
CA ALA A 295 3.49 -1.22 5.48
C ALA A 295 3.67 -2.34 4.46
N PHE A 296 3.90 -3.55 4.95
CA PHE A 296 3.82 -4.75 4.12
C PHE A 296 2.36 -5.13 3.90
N LEU A 297 1.94 -5.28 2.66
CA LEU A 297 0.57 -5.72 2.40
C LEU A 297 0.47 -7.24 2.50
N GLU A 298 -0.73 -7.77 2.62
CA GLU A 298 -0.93 -9.21 2.52
C GLU A 298 -0.48 -9.70 1.13
N LEU A 299 0.22 -10.83 1.09
CA LEU A 299 0.63 -11.47 -0.15
C LEU A 299 -0.36 -12.58 -0.50
N HIS A 300 -0.80 -12.56 -1.76
CA HIS A 300 -1.68 -13.56 -2.34
C HIS A 300 -0.98 -14.23 -3.51
N ASP A 301 -1.28 -15.51 -3.74
CA ASP A 301 -0.87 -16.22 -4.94
C ASP A 301 -1.61 -15.64 -6.16
N ILE A 302 -0.89 -15.28 -7.22
CA ILE A 302 -1.49 -14.78 -8.45
C ILE A 302 -2.44 -15.80 -9.11
N ASP A 303 -2.19 -17.10 -8.95
CA ASP A 303 -3.01 -18.15 -9.56
C ASP A 303 -4.45 -18.15 -9.00
N ASP A 304 -4.63 -17.69 -7.76
CA ASP A 304 -5.96 -17.57 -7.15
C ASP A 304 -6.84 -16.55 -7.90
N GLU A 305 -6.23 -15.56 -8.55
CA GLU A 305 -6.97 -14.47 -9.22
C GLU A 305 -6.72 -14.33 -10.73
N ARG A 306 -5.80 -15.14 -11.29
CA ARG A 306 -5.51 -15.18 -12.73
C ARG A 306 -6.76 -15.42 -13.58
N GLU A 307 -7.61 -16.37 -13.20
CA GLU A 307 -8.85 -16.66 -13.95
C GLU A 307 -9.78 -15.43 -13.96
N THR A 308 -9.89 -14.72 -12.84
CA THR A 308 -10.69 -13.51 -12.73
C THR A 308 -10.09 -12.38 -13.59
N TRP A 309 -8.76 -12.22 -13.58
CA TRP A 309 -8.06 -11.23 -14.40
C TRP A 309 -8.26 -11.48 -15.90
N GLU A 310 -8.19 -12.74 -16.33
CA GLU A 310 -8.51 -13.15 -17.71
C GLU A 310 -9.97 -12.83 -18.05
N GLN A 311 -10.91 -13.18 -17.17
CA GLN A 311 -12.34 -12.95 -17.38
C GLN A 311 -12.69 -11.45 -17.46
N HIS A 312 -12.00 -10.62 -16.68
CA HIS A 312 -12.14 -9.17 -16.69
C HIS A 312 -11.28 -8.49 -17.76
N GLN A 313 -10.60 -9.25 -18.61
CA GLN A 313 -9.82 -8.74 -19.74
C GLN A 313 -8.67 -7.83 -19.29
N TRP A 314 -8.19 -7.98 -18.05
CA TRP A 314 -7.04 -7.20 -17.57
C TRP A 314 -5.78 -7.54 -18.39
N LEU A 315 -5.56 -8.84 -18.61
CA LEU A 315 -4.52 -9.36 -19.49
C LEU A 315 -4.73 -9.02 -20.98
N ASP A 316 -5.92 -8.55 -21.39
CA ASP A 316 -6.12 -8.05 -22.77
C ASP A 316 -5.60 -6.62 -22.94
N VAL A 317 -5.36 -5.90 -21.83
CA VAL A 317 -4.87 -4.51 -21.84
C VAL A 317 -3.39 -4.46 -21.51
N ALA A 318 -2.94 -5.26 -20.54
CA ALA A 318 -1.54 -5.53 -20.34
C ALA A 318 -0.97 -6.30 -21.53
N ASP A 319 0.26 -6.01 -21.92
CA ASP A 319 0.98 -6.83 -22.89
C ASP A 319 1.33 -8.16 -22.21
N PRO A 320 0.97 -9.33 -22.77
CA PRO A 320 1.34 -10.61 -22.19
C PRO A 320 2.84 -10.73 -21.98
N LEU A 321 3.68 -10.15 -22.85
CA LEU A 321 5.13 -10.13 -22.65
C LEU A 321 5.54 -9.37 -21.38
N ALA A 322 4.77 -8.37 -20.97
CA ALA A 322 5.05 -7.59 -19.77
C ALA A 322 4.62 -8.30 -18.48
N VAL A 323 3.78 -9.34 -18.56
CA VAL A 323 3.25 -10.11 -17.42
C VAL A 323 3.90 -11.48 -17.34
N ASP A 324 3.97 -12.18 -18.48
CA ASP A 324 4.50 -13.54 -18.58
C ASP A 324 6.03 -13.57 -18.70
N ASP A 325 6.70 -12.60 -19.34
CA ASP A 325 8.17 -12.54 -19.39
C ASP A 325 8.69 -11.33 -18.61
N PRO A 326 8.88 -11.45 -17.28
CA PRO A 326 9.18 -10.30 -16.44
C PRO A 326 10.53 -9.66 -16.78
N TRP A 327 11.49 -10.40 -17.35
CA TRP A 327 12.77 -9.85 -17.78
C TRP A 327 12.62 -8.83 -18.91
N GLN A 328 11.57 -8.92 -19.75
CA GLN A 328 11.32 -7.87 -20.76
C GLN A 328 11.03 -6.52 -20.12
N MET A 329 10.49 -6.48 -18.89
CA MET A 329 10.16 -5.21 -18.25
C MET A 329 11.39 -4.39 -17.90
N ALA A 330 12.58 -4.99 -17.79
CA ALA A 330 13.85 -4.26 -17.60
C ALA A 330 14.12 -3.22 -18.71
N ASP A 331 13.63 -3.43 -19.93
CA ASP A 331 13.83 -2.50 -21.05
C ASP A 331 12.54 -1.82 -21.57
N ARG A 332 11.36 -2.23 -21.08
CA ARG A 332 10.07 -1.73 -21.60
C ARG A 332 9.66 -0.39 -21.00
N GLU A 333 8.95 0.40 -21.82
CA GLU A 333 8.42 1.71 -21.42
C GLU A 333 7.07 1.62 -20.70
N SER A 334 6.34 0.51 -20.83
CA SER A 334 5.01 0.32 -20.22
C SER A 334 4.55 -1.14 -20.23
N TRP A 335 3.64 -1.46 -19.32
CA TRP A 335 2.88 -2.72 -19.33
C TRP A 335 1.79 -2.76 -20.40
N PHE A 336 1.48 -1.65 -21.08
CA PHE A 336 0.49 -1.69 -22.16
C PHE A 336 1.03 -2.35 -23.43
N HIS A 337 0.10 -2.89 -24.21
CA HIS A 337 0.35 -3.16 -25.62
C HIS A 337 0.75 -1.89 -26.41
N ASP A 338 1.66 -2.06 -27.36
CA ASP A 338 2.21 -1.02 -28.26
C ASP A 338 1.15 -0.12 -28.94
N GLY A 339 -0.07 -0.61 -29.13
CA GLY A 339 -1.17 0.16 -29.73
C GLY A 339 -1.76 1.23 -28.81
N LEU A 340 -1.67 1.05 -27.50
CA LEU A 340 -2.28 1.91 -26.48
C LEU A 340 -1.30 2.93 -25.90
N THR A 341 0.01 2.63 -25.94
CA THR A 341 1.10 3.49 -25.42
C THR A 341 1.04 4.92 -25.95
N SER A 342 0.77 5.11 -27.25
CA SER A 342 0.73 6.46 -27.85
C SER A 342 -0.35 7.39 -27.26
N PHE A 343 -1.45 6.82 -26.77
CA PHE A 343 -2.56 7.58 -26.18
C PHE A 343 -2.28 7.89 -24.71
N THR A 344 -1.72 6.93 -23.97
CA THR A 344 -1.38 7.08 -22.55
C THR A 344 -0.16 7.99 -22.37
N SER A 345 0.86 7.88 -23.21
CA SER A 345 2.00 8.80 -23.24
C SER A 345 1.59 10.25 -23.54
N MET A 346 0.56 10.45 -24.38
CA MET A 346 0.00 11.79 -24.60
C MET A 346 -0.71 12.33 -23.35
N GLN A 347 -1.46 11.50 -22.64
CA GLN A 347 -2.14 11.87 -21.40
C GLN A 347 -1.15 12.14 -20.27
N ALA A 348 -0.15 11.27 -20.08
CA ALA A 348 0.91 11.47 -19.09
C ALA A 348 1.68 12.77 -19.35
N ASN A 349 2.03 13.06 -20.61
CA ASN A 349 2.63 14.35 -20.97
C ASN A 349 1.72 15.55 -20.70
N MET A 350 0.40 15.38 -20.87
CA MET A 350 -0.57 16.43 -20.56
C MET A 350 -0.73 16.62 -19.05
N ALA A 351 -0.74 15.53 -18.27
CA ALA A 351 -0.74 15.54 -16.81
C ALA A 351 0.50 16.26 -16.26
N ARG A 352 1.69 15.85 -16.69
CA ARG A 352 2.98 16.52 -16.40
C ARG A 352 2.93 18.02 -16.71
N ARG A 353 2.53 18.40 -17.93
CA ARG A 353 2.52 19.82 -18.37
C ARG A 353 1.52 20.70 -17.64
N LEU A 354 0.40 20.14 -17.21
CA LEU A 354 -0.67 20.90 -16.55
C LEU A 354 -0.55 20.86 -15.02
N GLY A 355 0.44 20.13 -14.47
CA GLY A 355 0.52 19.84 -13.04
C GLY A 355 -0.74 19.12 -12.54
N TRP A 356 -1.40 18.39 -13.43
CA TRP A 356 -2.58 17.59 -13.09
C TRP A 356 -2.10 16.21 -12.64
N ALA A 357 -2.77 15.64 -11.65
CA ALA A 357 -2.63 14.23 -11.29
C ALA A 357 -1.25 13.77 -10.79
N GLY A 358 -0.58 14.54 -9.92
CA GLY A 358 0.73 14.14 -9.38
C GLY A 358 1.85 14.08 -10.44
N GLY A 359 1.61 14.58 -11.66
CA GLY A 359 2.58 14.50 -12.75
C GLY A 359 3.88 15.29 -12.53
N SER A 360 4.02 16.04 -11.44
CA SER A 360 5.31 16.62 -11.01
C SER A 360 6.31 15.55 -10.57
N ASP A 361 5.81 14.44 -10.05
CA ASP A 361 6.60 13.35 -9.45
C ASP A 361 6.81 12.22 -10.48
N ALA A 362 6.21 12.36 -11.65
CA ALA A 362 6.39 11.48 -12.80
C ALA A 362 7.71 11.72 -13.55
N ASP A 363 8.71 12.41 -13.00
CA ASP A 363 9.98 12.66 -13.69
C ASP A 363 10.81 11.37 -13.91
N GLU A 364 10.47 10.29 -13.19
CA GLU A 364 11.11 8.97 -13.23
C GLU A 364 10.57 8.02 -14.31
N LEU A 365 9.51 8.38 -15.05
CA LEU A 365 8.98 7.45 -16.07
C LEU A 365 9.96 7.28 -17.24
N ARG A 366 10.16 6.02 -17.65
CA ARG A 366 10.91 5.59 -18.84
C ARG A 366 10.38 6.15 -20.15
N ALA A 367 9.14 6.64 -20.16
CA ALA A 367 8.54 7.33 -21.29
C ALA A 367 9.42 8.52 -21.68
N GLY A 368 10.32 8.27 -22.64
CA GLY A 368 11.55 9.01 -22.85
C GLY A 368 11.35 10.52 -22.82
N SER A 369 12.33 11.23 -22.24
CA SER A 369 12.45 12.69 -22.25
C SER A 369 11.81 13.25 -23.52
N ALA A 370 10.62 13.85 -23.39
CA ALA A 370 9.82 14.34 -24.51
C ALA A 370 10.44 15.57 -25.20
N ASP A 371 11.76 15.73 -25.10
CA ASP A 371 12.57 16.69 -25.84
C ASP A 371 12.73 16.29 -27.32
N GLY A 372 12.33 15.06 -27.69
CA GLY A 372 12.69 14.46 -28.98
C GLY A 372 11.75 14.70 -30.18
N PHE A 373 10.42 14.60 -30.04
CA PHE A 373 9.61 14.37 -31.28
C PHE A 373 8.16 14.87 -31.39
N PHE A 374 7.59 15.60 -30.42
CA PHE A 374 6.25 16.20 -30.62
C PHE A 374 6.15 17.66 -30.17
N SER A 375 6.71 18.58 -30.96
CA SER A 375 6.28 19.98 -30.94
C SER A 375 5.00 20.12 -31.79
N PHE A 376 3.85 19.70 -31.27
CA PHE A 376 2.58 20.25 -31.74
C PHE A 376 2.36 21.58 -31.00
N ASP A 377 2.54 22.70 -31.70
CA ASP A 377 1.98 23.99 -31.29
C ASP A 377 0.45 23.88 -31.38
N PHE A 378 -0.20 23.35 -30.34
CA PHE A 378 -1.63 23.53 -30.16
C PHE A 378 -1.86 24.93 -29.61
N ASP A 379 -2.18 25.87 -30.50
CA ASP A 379 -2.75 27.17 -30.13
C ASP A 379 -4.17 26.92 -29.58
N PHE A 380 -4.27 26.79 -28.26
CA PHE A 380 -5.52 26.58 -27.54
C PHE A 380 -6.35 27.89 -27.52
N SER A 381 -6.89 28.29 -28.67
CA SER A 381 -7.96 29.28 -28.70
C SER A 381 -9.27 28.60 -28.29
N TRP A 382 -9.60 28.62 -26.99
CA TRP A 382 -10.93 28.23 -26.52
C TRP A 382 -12.01 29.10 -27.20
N PRO A 383 -13.05 28.53 -27.83
CA PRO A 383 -14.07 29.29 -28.55
C PRO A 383 -15.19 29.72 -27.61
N TRP A 384 -14.88 30.55 -26.61
CA TRP A 384 -15.93 31.23 -25.82
C TRP A 384 -15.51 32.66 -25.46
N SER A 385 -15.43 33.50 -26.49
CA SER A 385 -15.78 34.93 -26.39
C SER A 385 -15.72 35.55 -27.78
N GLY A 386 -16.84 35.48 -28.49
CA GLY A 386 -17.06 36.21 -29.73
C GLY A 386 -18.37 36.95 -29.60
N ASP A 387 -18.27 38.22 -29.20
CA ASP A 387 -19.34 39.19 -29.07
C ASP A 387 -20.27 39.25 -30.30
N GLU A 388 -21.58 39.21 -30.08
CA GLU A 388 -22.54 39.84 -30.99
C GLU A 388 -22.94 41.20 -30.40
N ASP A 389 -22.07 42.19 -30.61
CA ASP A 389 -22.47 43.59 -30.69
C ASP A 389 -22.11 44.10 -32.09
N SER A 390 -23.12 44.41 -32.89
CA SER A 390 -23.14 45.58 -33.80
C SER A 390 -24.36 45.54 -34.71
N GLY A 391 -25.15 46.61 -34.67
CA GLY A 391 -26.27 46.79 -35.59
C GLY A 391 -27.06 48.09 -35.40
N ASP A 392 -26.37 49.23 -35.27
CA ASP A 392 -26.98 50.52 -35.60
C ASP A 392 -27.30 50.55 -37.11
N GLU A 393 -28.53 50.88 -37.50
CA GLU A 393 -28.82 51.91 -38.51
C GLU A 393 -30.34 52.16 -38.70
N ASN A 394 -30.72 53.41 -38.39
CA ASN A 394 -31.77 54.26 -38.97
C ASN A 394 -32.79 53.68 -39.96
N ASN A 395 -34.09 53.94 -39.68
CA ASN A 395 -34.97 54.46 -40.72
C ASN A 395 -36.06 55.38 -40.16
N GLU A 396 -36.07 56.62 -40.62
CA GLU A 396 -37.18 57.56 -40.54
C GLU A 396 -38.41 57.00 -41.27
N SER A 397 -39.62 57.26 -40.76
CA SER A 397 -40.70 57.85 -41.57
C SER A 397 -41.97 58.11 -40.73
N ASP A 398 -42.25 59.41 -40.59
CA ASP A 398 -43.53 60.11 -40.81
C ASP A 398 -44.83 59.81 -40.03
N SER A 399 -45.41 60.95 -39.63
CA SER A 399 -46.83 61.33 -39.40
C SER A 399 -47.45 61.16 -38.01
#